data_AF-A0A2K8X057-F1
#
_entry.id   AF-A0A2K8X057-F1
#
_cell.length_a   1.000
_cell.length_b   1.000
_cell.length_c   1.000
_cell.angle_alpha   90.00
_cell.angle_beta   90.00
_cell.angle_gamma   90.00
#
_symmetry.space_group_name_H-M   'P 1'
#
loop_
_entity.id
_entity.type
_entity.pdbx_description
1 polymer ?
#
loop_
_entity_poly.entity_id
_entity_poly.type
_entity_poly.pdbx_seq_one_letter_code
_entity_poly.pdbx_strand_id
1 'polypeptide(L)'
;MIKIKHILLGLVLLTLTNCQTEKNEYPLDKRYWDTTDYKDVILNLRFGYEDDEKKPTFDNPQQRLIVEKLTDEQNFKIVLQDKELGLRHRNDVATDFFDRWKDMTEIYGATNRKDKYVYDIEMLAVWQFGLSLQLDYFKLGNDRIKESADDPNSLSVKNRINSNIETLISNYTIYLDQINEEKAFSENGKTKLAQGINKYFTQLIEFYPEANYNQMKKKAELMLKKSKSEKIKSSLTKLIELINSKKKTEA
;
A
#
# COMPACT_ATOMS: atom_id res chain seq x y z
N MET A 1 -63.76 0.42 -11.34
CA MET A 1 -62.45 0.28 -12.03
C MET A 1 -61.49 1.45 -11.83
N ILE A 2 -61.95 2.71 -11.79
CA ILE A 2 -61.07 3.89 -11.65
C ILE A 2 -60.30 3.92 -10.31
N LYS A 3 -60.94 3.51 -9.21
CA LYS A 3 -60.31 3.51 -7.86
C LYS A 3 -59.15 2.50 -7.70
N ILE A 4 -59.18 1.35 -8.39
CA ILE A 4 -58.10 0.34 -8.34
C ILE A 4 -56.89 0.81 -9.15
N LYS A 5 -57.10 1.53 -10.26
CA LYS A 5 -56.02 2.12 -11.08
C LYS A 5 -55.16 3.11 -10.29
N HIS A 6 -55.77 3.93 -9.44
CA HIS A 6 -55.03 4.92 -8.64
C HIS A 6 -54.22 4.28 -7.50
N ILE A 7 -54.72 3.19 -6.91
CA ILE A 7 -53.98 2.42 -5.89
C ILE A 7 -52.77 1.72 -6.51
N LEU A 8 -52.94 1.11 -7.70
CA LEU A 8 -51.83 0.47 -8.42
C LEU A 8 -50.77 1.49 -8.85
N LEU A 9 -51.18 2.68 -9.29
CA LEU A 9 -50.27 3.76 -9.67
C LEU A 9 -49.47 4.30 -8.46
N GLY A 10 -50.12 4.41 -7.28
CA GLY A 10 -49.45 4.79 -6.04
C GLY A 10 -48.43 3.76 -5.56
N LEU A 11 -48.71 2.46 -5.74
CA LEU A 11 -47.78 1.38 -5.42
C LEU A 11 -46.55 1.35 -6.34
N VAL A 12 -46.73 1.61 -7.65
CA VAL A 12 -45.62 1.73 -8.61
C VAL A 12 -44.75 2.95 -8.30
N LEU A 13 -45.35 4.08 -7.93
CA LEU A 13 -44.62 5.29 -7.53
C LEU A 13 -43.80 5.08 -6.25
N LEU A 14 -44.33 4.32 -5.27
CA LEU A 14 -43.59 3.97 -4.05
C LEU A 14 -42.41 3.02 -4.31
N THR A 15 -42.50 2.14 -5.30
CA THR A 15 -41.36 1.27 -5.70
C THR A 15 -40.27 2.03 -6.45
N LEU A 16 -40.60 3.12 -7.15
CA LEU A 16 -39.63 3.95 -7.88
C LEU A 16 -38.88 4.93 -6.98
N THR A 17 -39.45 5.31 -5.82
CA THR A 17 -38.78 6.18 -4.84
C THR A 17 -37.85 5.44 -3.88
N ASN A 18 -37.80 4.11 -3.93
CA ASN A 18 -36.94 3.31 -3.05
C ASN A 18 -35.58 2.95 -3.69
N CYS A 19 -35.22 3.56 -4.82
CA CYS A 19 -33.83 3.62 -5.27
C CYS A 19 -33.08 4.61 -4.37
N GLN A 20 -32.64 4.15 -3.19
CA GLN A 20 -31.49 4.76 -2.54
C GLN A 20 -30.30 4.52 -3.48
N THR A 21 -29.93 5.52 -4.29
CA THR A 21 -28.60 5.55 -4.91
C THR A 21 -27.59 5.41 -3.79
N GLU A 22 -26.73 4.39 -3.87
CA GLU A 22 -25.65 4.21 -2.90
C GLU A 22 -24.81 5.50 -2.91
N LYS A 23 -24.67 6.13 -1.74
CA LYS A 23 -24.02 7.44 -1.61
C LYS A 23 -22.57 7.40 -2.11
N ASN A 24 -21.93 6.24 -2.02
CA ASN A 24 -20.55 5.99 -2.41
C ASN A 24 -20.47 4.78 -3.34
N GLU A 25 -20.49 5.00 -4.66
CA GLU A 25 -20.32 3.93 -5.65
C GLU A 25 -18.84 3.62 -5.88
N TYR A 26 -18.50 2.32 -5.89
CA TYR A 26 -17.17 1.80 -6.17
C TYR A 26 -17.24 0.79 -7.31
N PRO A 27 -16.26 0.74 -8.24
CA PRO A 27 -16.28 -0.18 -9.38
C PRO A 27 -15.90 -1.61 -8.94
N LEU A 28 -16.69 -2.23 -8.06
CA LEU A 28 -16.40 -3.52 -7.43
C LEU A 28 -16.48 -4.69 -8.42
N ASP A 29 -17.24 -4.56 -9.51
CA ASP A 29 -17.37 -5.59 -10.55
C ASP A 29 -16.12 -5.73 -11.44
N LYS A 30 -15.29 -4.68 -11.54
CA LYS A 30 -14.08 -4.73 -12.36
C LYS A 30 -13.04 -5.67 -11.75
N ARG A 31 -12.44 -6.59 -12.52
CA ARG A 31 -11.49 -7.54 -11.91
C ARG A 31 -10.26 -6.88 -11.27
N TYR A 32 -9.69 -5.87 -11.92
CA TYR A 32 -8.52 -5.12 -11.45
C TYR A 32 -8.79 -3.63 -11.57
N TRP A 33 -8.43 -2.86 -10.55
CA TRP A 33 -8.50 -1.40 -10.60
C TRP A 33 -7.26 -0.82 -11.26
N ASP A 34 -7.45 0.05 -12.25
CA ASP A 34 -6.39 0.81 -12.89
C ASP A 34 -6.19 2.18 -12.21
N THR A 35 -5.25 2.97 -12.73
CA THR A 35 -4.86 4.25 -12.15
C THR A 35 -5.97 5.32 -12.20
N THR A 36 -6.94 5.16 -13.10
CA THR A 36 -8.14 6.01 -13.18
C THR A 36 -9.13 5.61 -12.11
N ASP A 37 -9.40 4.31 -11.95
CA ASP A 37 -10.27 3.84 -10.87
C ASP A 37 -9.71 4.29 -9.51
N TYR A 38 -8.40 4.12 -9.28
CA TYR A 38 -7.77 4.57 -8.03
C TYR A 38 -7.97 6.06 -7.79
N LYS A 39 -7.86 6.90 -8.82
CA LYS A 39 -8.08 8.34 -8.69
C LYS A 39 -9.49 8.63 -8.14
N ASP A 40 -10.51 8.03 -8.74
CA ASP A 40 -11.90 8.28 -8.39
C ASP A 40 -12.25 7.69 -7.02
N VAL A 41 -11.78 6.47 -6.75
CA VAL A 41 -11.94 5.79 -5.46
C VAL A 41 -11.28 6.58 -4.33
N ILE A 42 -10.06 7.08 -4.53
CA ILE A 42 -9.35 7.91 -3.53
C ILE A 42 -10.09 9.21 -3.29
N LEU A 43 -10.56 9.88 -4.35
CA LEU A 43 -11.33 11.12 -4.23
C LEU A 43 -12.58 10.88 -3.38
N ASN A 44 -13.32 9.81 -3.66
CA ASN A 44 -14.50 9.43 -2.91
C ASN A 44 -14.17 9.11 -1.44
N LEU A 45 -13.14 8.29 -1.19
CA LEU A 45 -12.71 7.96 0.18
C LEU A 45 -12.27 9.18 0.98
N ARG A 46 -11.69 10.19 0.34
CA ARG A 46 -11.26 11.43 1.00
C ARG A 46 -12.41 12.38 1.27
N PHE A 47 -13.34 12.54 0.33
CA PHE A 47 -14.29 13.66 0.34
C PHE A 47 -15.77 13.28 0.22
N GLY A 48 -16.11 12.02 -0.06
CA GLY A 48 -17.50 11.54 -0.21
C GLY A 48 -18.19 11.12 1.09
N TYR A 49 -17.41 11.00 2.17
CA TYR A 49 -17.91 10.64 3.51
C TYR A 49 -18.08 11.89 4.36
N GLU A 50 -19.20 12.01 5.07
CA GLU A 50 -19.36 13.07 6.09
C GLU A 50 -18.34 12.91 7.23
N ASP A 51 -18.12 13.98 8.00
CA ASP A 51 -17.17 13.99 9.12
C ASP A 51 -17.45 12.91 10.18
N ASP A 52 -18.70 12.53 10.39
CA ASP A 52 -19.14 11.49 11.32
C ASP A 52 -19.39 10.12 10.64
N GLU A 53 -19.32 10.06 9.31
CA GLU A 53 -19.50 8.84 8.53
C GLU A 53 -18.22 7.99 8.56
N LYS A 54 -18.35 6.70 8.94
CA LYS A 54 -17.20 5.79 8.93
C LYS A 54 -16.81 5.43 7.50
N LYS A 55 -15.50 5.49 7.25
CA LYS A 55 -14.91 5.01 6.00
C LYS A 55 -14.94 3.47 5.96
N PRO A 56 -14.80 2.85 4.77
CA PRO A 56 -14.71 1.40 4.62
C PRO A 56 -13.59 0.81 5.46
N THR A 57 -13.86 -0.32 6.10
CA THR A 57 -12.93 -1.05 6.98
C THR A 57 -12.96 -2.55 6.72
N PHE A 58 -11.90 -3.26 7.11
CA PHE A 58 -11.84 -4.71 7.02
C PHE A 58 -12.82 -5.40 7.97
N ASP A 59 -13.20 -4.78 9.08
CA ASP A 59 -14.14 -5.39 10.04
C ASP A 59 -15.61 -5.23 9.63
N ASN A 60 -15.95 -4.30 8.74
CA ASN A 60 -17.30 -4.13 8.19
C ASN A 60 -17.52 -5.09 7.00
N PRO A 61 -18.34 -6.16 7.11
CA PRO A 61 -18.51 -7.13 6.04
C PRO A 61 -19.08 -6.56 4.74
N GLN A 62 -19.90 -5.50 4.82
CA GLN A 62 -20.53 -4.89 3.65
C GLN A 62 -19.54 -4.05 2.83
N GLN A 63 -18.60 -3.39 3.51
CA GLN A 63 -17.66 -2.45 2.88
C GLN A 63 -16.23 -2.99 2.79
N ARG A 64 -15.94 -4.15 3.40
CA ARG A 64 -14.62 -4.81 3.40
C ARG A 64 -14.02 -4.94 2.01
N LEU A 65 -14.85 -5.32 1.02
CA LEU A 65 -14.39 -5.57 -0.34
C LEU A 65 -13.75 -4.30 -0.97
N ILE A 66 -14.19 -3.11 -0.57
CA ILE A 66 -13.61 -1.84 -1.02
C ILE A 66 -12.15 -1.74 -0.57
N VAL A 67 -11.87 -2.05 0.70
CA VAL A 67 -10.51 -1.97 1.26
C VAL A 67 -9.62 -3.09 0.72
N GLU A 68 -10.16 -4.31 0.61
CA GLU A 68 -9.46 -5.45 0.01
C GLU A 68 -9.00 -5.09 -1.40
N LYS A 69 -9.90 -4.50 -2.20
CA LYS A 69 -9.60 -4.11 -3.57
C LYS A 69 -8.69 -2.90 -3.67
N LEU A 70 -8.86 -1.91 -2.80
CA LEU A 70 -7.97 -0.75 -2.71
C LEU A 70 -6.52 -1.17 -2.41
N THR A 71 -6.34 -2.25 -1.65
CA THR A 71 -5.02 -2.74 -1.20
C THR A 71 -4.59 -4.04 -1.89
N ASP A 72 -5.25 -4.43 -2.98
CA ASP A 72 -4.87 -5.59 -3.78
C ASP A 72 -3.66 -5.29 -4.66
N GLU A 73 -2.53 -5.92 -4.34
CA GLU A 73 -1.29 -5.81 -5.11
C GLU A 73 -1.45 -6.24 -6.58
N GLN A 74 -2.43 -7.10 -6.89
CA GLN A 74 -2.66 -7.53 -8.27
C GLN A 74 -3.04 -6.38 -9.19
N ASN A 75 -3.69 -5.33 -8.68
CA ASN A 75 -4.11 -4.18 -9.46
C ASN A 75 -2.96 -3.54 -10.26
N PHE A 76 -1.77 -3.45 -9.67
CA PHE A 76 -0.59 -2.98 -10.39
C PHE A 76 0.23 -4.14 -10.97
N LYS A 77 0.36 -5.28 -10.28
CA LYS A 77 1.23 -6.38 -10.73
C LYS A 77 0.87 -6.92 -12.11
N ILE A 78 -0.42 -6.97 -12.43
CA ILE A 78 -0.89 -7.45 -13.74
C ILE A 78 -0.34 -6.62 -14.91
N VAL A 79 -0.02 -5.35 -14.69
CA VAL A 79 0.58 -4.50 -15.72
C VAL A 79 2.10 -4.45 -15.57
N LEU A 80 2.60 -4.24 -14.34
CA LEU A 80 4.02 -4.01 -14.11
C LEU A 80 4.89 -5.25 -14.39
N GLN A 81 4.32 -6.44 -14.20
CA GLN A 81 5.02 -7.72 -14.39
C GLN A 81 4.75 -8.37 -15.75
N ASP A 82 3.88 -7.79 -16.57
CA ASP A 82 3.60 -8.30 -17.92
C ASP A 82 4.75 -7.98 -18.87
N LYS A 83 5.45 -9.01 -19.34
CA LYS A 83 6.61 -8.86 -20.22
C LYS A 83 6.22 -8.56 -21.67
N GLU A 84 4.97 -8.80 -22.05
CA GLU A 84 4.45 -8.47 -23.39
C GLU A 84 4.24 -6.94 -23.54
N LEU A 85 4.13 -6.22 -22.43
CA LEU A 85 4.03 -4.76 -22.42
C LEU A 85 5.42 -4.10 -22.48
N GLY A 86 5.53 -3.06 -23.31
CA GLY A 86 6.76 -2.28 -23.45
C GLY A 86 7.22 -1.65 -22.13
N LEU A 87 8.53 -1.62 -21.88
CA LEU A 87 9.11 -1.14 -20.63
C LEU A 87 8.71 0.31 -20.30
N ARG A 88 8.61 1.17 -21.33
CA ARG A 88 8.15 2.54 -21.18
C ARG A 88 6.73 2.61 -20.62
N HIS A 89 5.79 1.88 -21.21
CA HIS A 89 4.39 1.86 -20.77
C HIS A 89 4.27 1.36 -19.33
N ARG A 90 4.98 0.28 -18.97
CA ARG A 90 4.99 -0.24 -17.61
C ARG A 90 5.56 0.77 -16.60
N ASN A 91 6.62 1.48 -16.97
CA ASN A 91 7.16 2.56 -16.13
C ASN A 91 6.15 3.69 -15.93
N ASP A 92 5.49 4.14 -17.00
CA ASP A 92 4.52 5.23 -16.93
C ASP A 92 3.33 4.85 -16.01
N VAL A 93 2.80 3.62 -16.16
CA VAL A 93 1.74 3.10 -15.27
C VAL A 93 2.23 2.95 -13.82
N ALA A 94 3.48 2.52 -13.61
CA ALA A 94 4.04 2.41 -12.27
C ALA A 94 4.17 3.77 -11.58
N THR A 95 4.57 4.82 -12.33
CA THR A 95 4.59 6.21 -11.85
C THR A 95 3.20 6.66 -11.43
N ASP A 96 2.19 6.44 -12.26
CA ASP A 96 0.81 6.80 -11.94
C ASP A 96 0.31 6.11 -10.67
N PHE A 97 0.54 4.80 -10.53
CA PHE A 97 0.19 4.07 -9.30
C PHE A 97 0.95 4.61 -8.08
N PHE A 98 2.23 4.96 -8.23
CA PHE A 98 3.03 5.51 -7.14
C PHE A 98 2.49 6.86 -6.68
N ASP A 99 2.03 7.69 -7.62
CA ASP A 99 1.35 8.94 -7.33
C ASP A 99 0.03 8.72 -6.59
N ARG A 100 -0.80 7.77 -7.05
CA ARG A 100 -2.04 7.41 -6.35
C ARG A 100 -1.78 6.86 -4.95
N TRP A 101 -0.76 6.03 -4.78
CA TRP A 101 -0.42 5.50 -3.46
C TRP A 101 -0.08 6.59 -2.44
N LYS A 102 0.65 7.64 -2.85
CA LYS A 102 0.91 8.79 -1.96
C LYS A 102 -0.39 9.41 -1.46
N ASP A 103 -1.36 9.61 -2.36
CA ASP A 103 -2.67 10.16 -2.00
C ASP A 103 -3.44 9.24 -1.04
N MET A 104 -3.24 7.92 -1.12
CA MET A 104 -3.89 6.95 -0.23
C MET A 104 -3.41 7.04 1.22
N THR A 105 -2.15 7.45 1.45
CA THR A 105 -1.55 7.46 2.80
C THR A 105 -2.30 8.38 3.79
N GLU A 106 -3.03 9.36 3.27
CA GLU A 106 -3.82 10.31 4.06
C GLU A 106 -5.24 9.82 4.40
N ILE A 107 -5.74 8.75 3.74
CA ILE A 107 -7.13 8.31 3.88
C ILE A 107 -7.43 7.79 5.29
N TYR A 108 -6.50 7.01 5.86
CA TYR A 108 -6.71 6.23 7.08
C TYR A 108 -5.84 6.69 8.26
N GLY A 109 -5.22 7.88 8.17
CA GLY A 109 -4.30 8.41 9.19
C GLY A 109 -4.96 9.00 10.45
N ALA A 110 -6.29 9.04 10.53
CA ALA A 110 -7.01 9.70 11.62
C ALA A 110 -6.81 9.02 12.98
N THR A 111 -6.66 9.83 14.04
CA THR A 111 -6.60 9.39 15.43
C THR A 111 -7.80 9.90 16.24
N ASN A 112 -8.16 9.17 17.29
CA ASN A 112 -9.21 9.58 18.22
C ASN A 112 -8.64 10.40 19.38
N ARG A 113 -9.51 10.89 20.28
CA ARG A 113 -9.16 11.70 21.46
C ARG A 113 -8.22 11.01 22.47
N LYS A 114 -7.90 9.73 22.29
CA LYS A 114 -6.96 8.95 23.11
C LYS A 114 -5.64 8.67 22.37
N ASP A 115 -5.37 9.42 21.30
CA ASP A 115 -4.23 9.24 20.40
C ASP A 115 -4.12 7.80 19.84
N LYS A 116 -5.27 7.16 19.59
CA LYS A 116 -5.33 5.85 18.93
C LYS A 116 -5.78 6.02 17.50
N TYR A 117 -5.14 5.32 16.58
CA TYR A 117 -5.59 5.26 15.20
C TYR A 117 -7.02 4.70 15.13
N VAL A 118 -7.87 5.34 14.32
CA VAL A 118 -9.24 4.90 14.07
C VAL A 118 -9.27 3.71 13.09
N TYR A 119 -8.34 3.70 12.13
CA TYR A 119 -8.28 2.76 11.01
C TYR A 119 -6.88 2.15 10.88
N ASP A 120 -6.36 1.63 11.99
CA ASP A 120 -4.96 1.25 12.12
C ASP A 120 -4.58 0.08 11.19
N ILE A 121 -5.50 -0.85 10.94
CA ILE A 121 -5.33 -1.98 10.02
C ILE A 121 -5.32 -1.50 8.55
N GLU A 122 -6.27 -0.65 8.18
CA GLU A 122 -6.44 -0.10 6.84
C GLU A 122 -5.24 0.78 6.47
N MET A 123 -4.82 1.66 7.39
CA MET A 123 -3.63 2.49 7.22
C MET A 123 -2.39 1.63 6.96
N LEU A 124 -2.18 0.57 7.77
CA LEU A 124 -1.06 -0.34 7.56
C LEU A 124 -1.19 -1.15 6.26
N ALA A 125 -2.40 -1.45 5.80
CA ALA A 125 -2.61 -2.11 4.50
C ALA A 125 -2.20 -1.20 3.34
N VAL A 126 -2.55 0.09 3.39
CA VAL A 126 -2.11 1.09 2.41
C VAL A 126 -0.59 1.23 2.39
N TRP A 127 0.06 1.29 3.56
CA TRP A 127 1.53 1.30 3.63
C TRP A 127 2.13 0.05 2.98
N GLN A 128 1.59 -1.12 3.29
CA GLN A 128 2.08 -2.41 2.78
C GLN A 128 1.91 -2.55 1.27
N PHE A 129 0.77 -2.10 0.72
CA PHE A 129 0.56 -1.98 -0.72
C PHE A 129 1.66 -1.13 -1.36
N GLY A 130 1.97 0.02 -0.75
CA GLY A 130 3.05 0.90 -1.19
C GLY A 130 4.44 0.29 -1.16
N LEU A 131 4.75 -0.50 -0.13
CA LEU A 131 6.04 -1.22 -0.07
C LEU A 131 6.15 -2.19 -1.26
N SER A 132 5.10 -2.98 -1.54
CA SER A 132 5.10 -3.88 -2.70
C SER A 132 5.24 -3.13 -4.02
N LEU A 133 4.50 -2.02 -4.19
CA LEU A 133 4.52 -1.21 -5.41
C LEU A 133 5.92 -0.60 -5.65
N GLN A 134 6.56 -0.09 -4.60
CA GLN A 134 7.88 0.51 -4.69
C GLN A 134 8.94 -0.46 -5.21
N LEU A 135 8.89 -1.73 -4.81
CA LEU A 135 9.85 -2.73 -5.30
C LEU A 135 9.79 -2.88 -6.82
N ASP A 136 8.58 -3.03 -7.37
CA ASP A 136 8.35 -3.15 -8.83
C ASP A 136 8.65 -1.82 -9.56
N TYR A 137 8.22 -0.68 -8.99
CA TYR A 137 8.45 0.66 -9.54
C TYR A 137 9.95 0.97 -9.72
N PHE A 138 10.75 0.80 -8.65
CA PHE A 138 12.19 1.05 -8.71
C PHE A 138 12.91 0.06 -9.62
N LYS A 139 12.47 -1.20 -9.66
CA LYS A 139 13.01 -2.19 -10.61
C LYS A 139 12.80 -1.73 -12.05
N LEU A 140 11.58 -1.36 -12.43
CA LEU A 140 11.26 -0.89 -13.78
C LEU A 140 12.04 0.36 -14.16
N GLY A 141 12.21 1.30 -13.22
CA GLY A 141 13.02 2.50 -13.42
C GLY A 141 14.50 2.17 -13.66
N ASN A 142 15.05 1.23 -12.90
CA ASN A 142 16.42 0.75 -13.08
C ASN A 142 16.61 0.00 -14.40
N ASP A 143 15.65 -0.84 -14.79
CA ASP A 143 15.65 -1.54 -16.08
C ASP A 143 15.65 -0.52 -17.24
N ARG A 144 14.87 0.56 -17.14
CA ARG A 144 14.80 1.60 -18.16
C ARG A 144 16.11 2.37 -18.29
N ILE A 145 16.77 2.65 -17.16
CA ILE A 145 18.10 3.27 -17.14
C ILE A 145 19.11 2.38 -17.89
N LYS A 146 19.07 1.06 -17.69
CA LYS A 146 19.95 0.13 -18.40
C LYS A 146 19.64 0.07 -19.90
N GLU A 147 18.37 -0.07 -20.27
CA GLU A 147 17.95 -0.19 -21.68
C GLU A 147 18.27 1.08 -22.49
N SER A 148 18.23 2.25 -21.85
CA SER A 148 18.48 3.54 -22.51
C SER A 148 19.95 3.96 -22.53
N ALA A 149 20.86 3.16 -21.98
CA ALA A 149 22.28 3.52 -21.85
C ALA A 149 23.14 2.93 -22.97
N ASP A 150 24.10 3.71 -23.47
CA ASP A 150 25.08 3.25 -24.47
C ASP A 150 25.95 2.09 -23.93
N ASP A 151 26.38 2.19 -22.66
CA ASP A 151 27.03 1.09 -21.92
C ASP A 151 26.31 0.88 -20.57
N PRO A 152 25.46 -0.17 -20.46
CA PRO A 152 24.75 -0.52 -19.23
C PRO A 152 25.68 -0.91 -18.06
N ASN A 153 26.93 -1.26 -18.34
CA ASN A 153 27.92 -1.67 -17.35
C ASN A 153 28.86 -0.54 -16.92
N SER A 154 28.73 0.64 -17.51
CA SER A 154 29.51 1.81 -17.15
C SER A 154 29.34 2.17 -15.68
N LEU A 155 30.39 2.73 -15.09
CA LEU A 155 30.36 3.15 -13.68
C LEU A 155 29.24 4.17 -13.41
N SER A 156 28.96 5.05 -14.38
CA SER A 156 27.87 6.04 -14.27
C SER A 156 26.50 5.37 -14.14
N VAL A 157 26.19 4.40 -15.00
CA VAL A 157 24.90 3.66 -14.95
C VAL A 157 24.78 2.88 -13.65
N LYS A 158 25.83 2.17 -13.23
CA LYS A 158 25.86 1.43 -11.96
C LYS A 158 25.63 2.34 -10.76
N ASN A 159 26.30 3.50 -10.72
CA ASN A 159 26.13 4.46 -9.63
C ASN A 159 24.71 5.02 -9.57
N ARG A 160 24.09 5.30 -10.71
CA ARG A 160 22.69 5.77 -10.76
C ARG A 160 21.71 4.72 -10.24
N ILE A 161 21.89 3.45 -10.63
CA ILE A 161 21.07 2.34 -10.14
C ILE A 161 21.27 2.14 -8.63
N ASN A 162 22.51 2.19 -8.15
CA ASN A 162 22.80 2.07 -6.72
C ASN A 162 22.13 3.19 -5.91
N SER A 163 22.17 4.44 -6.40
CA SER A 163 21.48 5.57 -5.76
C SER A 163 19.95 5.38 -5.71
N ASN A 164 19.36 4.82 -6.77
CA ASN A 164 17.93 4.46 -6.77
C ASN A 164 17.62 3.36 -5.72
N ILE A 165 18.47 2.33 -5.62
CA ILE A 165 18.30 1.26 -4.62
C ILE A 165 18.44 1.81 -3.20
N GLU A 166 19.40 2.71 -2.94
CA GLU A 166 19.54 3.39 -1.65
C GLU A 166 18.29 4.21 -1.29
N THR A 167 17.69 4.89 -2.28
CA THR A 167 16.43 5.62 -2.11
C THR A 167 15.29 4.67 -1.74
N LEU A 168 15.16 3.53 -2.44
CA LEU A 168 14.17 2.49 -2.11
C LEU A 168 14.35 1.97 -0.68
N ILE A 169 15.57 1.67 -0.26
CA ILE A 169 15.89 1.20 1.10
C ILE A 169 15.52 2.27 2.14
N SER A 170 15.80 3.55 1.85
CA SER A 170 15.41 4.67 2.69
C SER A 170 13.88 4.73 2.86
N ASN A 171 13.13 4.62 1.76
CA ASN A 171 11.66 4.64 1.79
C ASN A 171 11.09 3.47 2.62
N TYR A 172 11.65 2.27 2.49
CA TYR A 172 11.28 1.15 3.36
C TYR A 172 11.57 1.44 4.83
N THR A 173 12.70 2.09 5.11
CA THR A 173 13.09 2.45 6.48
C THR A 173 12.09 3.39 7.14
N ILE A 174 11.38 4.24 6.38
CA ILE A 174 10.29 5.10 6.89
C ILE A 174 9.14 4.26 7.49
N TYR A 175 8.85 3.07 6.96
CA TYR A 175 7.82 2.21 7.54
C TYR A 175 8.15 1.79 8.99
N LEU A 176 9.44 1.70 9.34
CA LEU A 176 9.85 1.43 10.72
C LEU A 176 9.55 2.60 11.66
N ASP A 177 9.34 3.82 11.16
CA ASP A 177 8.94 4.96 11.99
C ASP A 177 7.56 4.81 12.61
N GLN A 178 6.70 3.98 12.03
CA GLN A 178 5.40 3.64 12.62
C GLN A 178 5.54 2.99 14.00
N ILE A 179 6.70 2.39 14.33
CA ILE A 179 6.96 1.80 15.65
C ILE A 179 7.09 2.88 16.73
N ASN A 180 7.46 4.13 16.40
CA ASN A 180 7.43 5.21 17.39
C ASN A 180 5.99 5.47 17.89
N GLU A 181 5.00 5.21 17.03
CA GLU A 181 3.58 5.31 17.34
C GLU A 181 2.99 3.97 17.80
N GLU A 182 3.80 2.99 18.26
CA GLU A 182 3.32 1.66 18.69
C GLU A 182 2.12 1.74 19.65
N LYS A 183 2.13 2.74 20.56
CA LYS A 183 1.05 2.95 21.52
C LYS A 183 -0.28 3.30 20.86
N ALA A 184 -0.30 3.89 19.66
CA ALA A 184 -1.50 4.30 18.95
C ALA A 184 -2.21 3.11 18.28
N PHE A 185 -1.51 2.00 18.04
CA PHE A 185 -2.04 0.80 17.41
C PHE A 185 -2.81 -0.11 18.37
N SER A 186 -3.81 -0.81 17.83
CA SER A 186 -4.42 -1.99 18.43
C SER A 186 -3.45 -3.19 18.40
N GLU A 187 -3.79 -4.28 19.10
CA GLU A 187 -2.99 -5.52 19.02
C GLU A 187 -3.00 -6.16 17.61
N ASN A 188 -4.09 -5.98 16.87
CA ASN A 188 -4.17 -6.39 15.47
C ASN A 188 -3.29 -5.48 14.59
N GLY A 189 -3.26 -4.17 14.85
CA GLY A 189 -2.39 -3.22 14.17
C GLY A 189 -0.92 -3.56 14.36
N LYS A 190 -0.50 -3.83 15.60
CA LYS A 190 0.88 -4.29 15.90
C LYS A 190 1.22 -5.60 15.18
N THR A 191 0.26 -6.51 15.08
CA THR A 191 0.44 -7.78 14.35
C THR A 191 0.63 -7.52 12.85
N LYS A 192 -0.19 -6.65 12.25
CA LYS A 192 -0.10 -6.28 10.84
C LYS A 192 1.19 -5.51 10.54
N LEU A 193 1.61 -4.61 11.43
CA LEU A 193 2.88 -3.89 11.35
C LEU A 193 4.06 -4.88 11.28
N ALA A 194 4.11 -5.82 12.23
CA ALA A 194 5.09 -6.90 12.29
C ALA A 194 5.09 -7.78 11.03
N GLN A 195 3.92 -8.16 10.51
CA GLN A 195 3.80 -8.91 9.24
C GLN A 195 4.37 -8.13 8.05
N GLY A 196 4.11 -6.81 7.98
CA GLY A 196 4.68 -5.96 6.94
C GLY A 196 6.21 -5.95 6.96
N ILE A 197 6.81 -5.87 8.16
CA ILE A 197 8.27 -5.98 8.33
C ILE A 197 8.76 -7.33 7.79
N ASN A 198 8.18 -8.44 8.24
CA ASN A 198 8.63 -9.77 7.86
C ASN A 198 8.47 -10.07 6.36
N LYS A 199 7.39 -9.60 5.73
CA LYS A 199 7.13 -9.86 4.30
C LYS A 199 7.97 -8.95 3.41
N TYR A 200 7.77 -7.64 3.51
CA TYR A 200 8.28 -6.73 2.48
C TYR A 200 9.77 -6.48 2.63
N PHE A 201 10.32 -6.42 3.84
CA PHE A 201 11.76 -6.21 4.01
C PHE A 201 12.55 -7.45 3.58
N THR A 202 12.02 -8.65 3.84
CA THR A 202 12.58 -9.90 3.30
C THR A 202 12.59 -9.85 1.78
N GLN A 203 11.46 -9.52 1.14
CA GLN A 203 11.39 -9.37 -0.32
C GLN A 203 12.41 -8.37 -0.87
N LEU A 204 12.56 -7.21 -0.23
CA LEU A 204 13.56 -6.21 -0.63
C LEU A 204 14.99 -6.76 -0.55
N ILE A 205 15.35 -7.41 0.55
CA ILE A 205 16.69 -7.95 0.79
C ILE A 205 16.99 -9.13 -0.14
N GLU A 206 15.99 -9.97 -0.43
CA GLU A 206 16.14 -11.05 -1.41
C GLU A 206 16.28 -10.51 -2.83
N PHE A 207 15.61 -9.41 -3.14
CA PHE A 207 15.65 -8.80 -4.47
C PHE A 207 16.96 -8.03 -4.72
N TYR A 208 17.51 -7.36 -3.70
CA TYR A 208 18.78 -6.63 -3.77
C TYR A 208 19.75 -7.10 -2.67
N PRO A 209 20.29 -8.33 -2.72
CA PRO A 209 21.07 -8.90 -1.62
C PRO A 209 22.39 -8.17 -1.35
N GLU A 210 23.02 -7.62 -2.38
CA GLU A 210 24.32 -6.92 -2.32
C GLU A 210 24.19 -5.43 -1.93
N ALA A 211 22.98 -4.96 -1.63
CA ALA A 211 22.77 -3.56 -1.29
C ALA A 211 23.19 -3.24 0.15
N ASN A 212 23.52 -1.97 0.41
CA ASN A 212 23.98 -1.53 1.72
C ASN A 212 22.80 -1.28 2.69
N TYR A 213 22.47 -2.28 3.51
CA TYR A 213 21.39 -2.19 4.52
C TYR A 213 21.82 -1.60 5.88
N ASN A 214 22.99 -0.95 5.99
CA ASN A 214 23.51 -0.49 7.28
C ASN A 214 22.59 0.48 8.01
N GLN A 215 22.00 1.44 7.28
CA GLN A 215 21.11 2.43 7.88
C GLN A 215 19.80 1.78 8.36
N MET A 216 19.22 0.90 7.54
CA MET A 216 18.05 0.11 7.90
C MET A 216 18.30 -0.76 9.14
N LYS A 217 19.45 -1.43 9.23
CA LYS A 217 19.84 -2.20 10.41
C LYS A 217 19.91 -1.33 11.66
N LYS A 218 20.61 -0.18 11.60
CA LYS A 218 20.70 0.76 12.74
C LYS A 218 19.31 1.22 13.18
N LYS A 219 18.42 1.52 12.23
CA LYS A 219 17.02 1.87 12.52
C LYS A 219 16.29 0.72 13.21
N ALA A 220 16.39 -0.50 12.69
CA ALA A 220 15.76 -1.68 13.26
C ALA A 220 16.25 -1.96 14.69
N GLU A 221 17.55 -1.85 14.96
CA GLU A 221 18.14 -1.98 16.30
C GLU A 221 17.63 -0.91 17.26
N LEU A 222 17.49 0.34 16.79
CA LEU A 222 16.90 1.42 17.59
C LEU A 222 15.43 1.15 17.89
N MET A 223 14.64 0.74 16.90
CA MET A 223 13.22 0.43 17.09
C MET A 223 13.03 -0.80 17.99
N LEU A 224 13.92 -1.78 17.94
CA LEU A 224 13.88 -2.98 18.78
C LEU A 224 14.00 -2.61 20.27
N LYS A 225 14.87 -1.65 20.59
CA LYS A 225 15.04 -1.13 21.96
C LYS A 225 13.83 -0.34 22.45
N LYS A 226 13.12 0.36 21.54
CA LYS A 226 11.96 1.19 21.87
C LYS A 226 10.65 0.40 21.97
N SER A 227 10.51 -0.63 21.14
CA SER A 227 9.30 -1.42 20.99
C SER A 227 8.94 -2.12 22.30
N LYS A 228 7.65 -2.15 22.66
CA LYS A 228 7.14 -2.92 23.80
C LYS A 228 6.43 -4.19 23.36
N SER A 229 5.99 -4.26 22.10
CA SER A 229 5.34 -5.44 21.53
C SER A 229 6.34 -6.55 21.19
N GLU A 230 6.16 -7.73 21.76
CA GLU A 230 7.00 -8.90 21.47
C GLU A 230 6.92 -9.36 20.00
N LYS A 231 5.78 -9.16 19.33
CA LYS A 231 5.61 -9.49 17.91
C LYS A 231 6.46 -8.58 17.01
N ILE A 232 6.48 -7.27 17.33
CA ILE A 232 7.29 -6.29 16.60
C ILE A 232 8.77 -6.56 16.86
N LYS A 233 9.16 -6.75 18.14
CA LYS A 233 10.54 -7.11 18.50
C LYS A 233 11.02 -8.35 17.74
N SER A 234 10.22 -9.43 17.74
CA SER A 234 10.57 -10.66 17.00
C SER A 234 10.80 -10.40 15.51
N SER A 235 9.96 -9.56 14.90
CA SER A 235 10.09 -9.22 13.47
C SER A 235 11.33 -8.36 13.18
N LEU A 236 11.66 -7.42 14.07
CA LEU A 236 12.88 -6.62 13.97
C LEU A 236 14.15 -7.47 14.16
N THR A 237 14.14 -8.40 15.11
CA THR A 237 15.24 -9.35 15.31
C THR A 237 15.49 -10.16 14.04
N LYS A 238 14.43 -10.73 13.44
CA LYS A 238 14.52 -11.45 12.16
C LYS A 238 15.10 -10.59 11.05
N LEU A 239 14.65 -9.34 10.93
CA LEU A 239 15.19 -8.40 9.94
C LEU A 239 16.70 -8.16 10.16
N ILE A 240 17.12 -7.91 11.39
CA ILE A 240 18.53 -7.67 11.73
C ILE A 240 19.38 -8.91 11.41
N GLU A 241 18.90 -10.10 11.76
CA GLU A 241 19.55 -11.37 11.45
C GLU A 241 19.68 -11.59 9.93
N LEU A 242 18.61 -11.33 9.18
CA LEU A 242 18.61 -11.43 7.72
C LEU A 242 19.65 -10.50 7.10
N ILE A 243 19.71 -9.23 7.52
CA ILE A 243 20.71 -8.26 7.05
C ILE A 243 22.13 -8.75 7.37
N ASN A 244 22.36 -9.26 8.58
CA ASN A 244 23.66 -9.79 8.97
C ASN A 244 24.06 -11.04 8.19
N SER A 245 23.10 -11.86 7.77
CA SER A 245 23.36 -13.07 7.00
C SER A 245 23.94 -12.77 5.61
N LYS A 246 23.51 -11.67 4.97
CA LYS A 246 23.96 -11.27 3.63
C LYS A 246 25.40 -10.73 3.62
N LYS A 247 25.80 -10.02 4.67
CA LYS A 247 27.18 -9.54 4.83
C LYS A 247 28.23 -10.64 4.94
N LYS A 248 27.85 -11.83 5.41
CA LYS A 248 28.77 -12.97 5.55
C LYS A 248 29.11 -13.62 4.21
N THR A 249 28.41 -13.28 3.14
CA THR A 249 28.63 -13.83 1.79
C THR A 249 29.66 -13.02 0.99
N GLU A 250 30.02 -11.82 1.45
CA GLU A 250 31.00 -10.91 0.80
C GLU A 250 32.46 -11.09 1.31
N ALA A 251 32.72 -12.08 2.18
CA ALA A 251 34.05 -12.37 2.76
C ALA A 251 34.57 -13.74 2.31
#